data_AF-A0A9W9SRG3-F1
#
_entry.id   AF-A0A9W9SRG3-F1
#
_cell.length_a   1.000
_cell.length_b   1.000
_cell.length_c   1.000
_cell.angle_alpha   90.00
_cell.angle_beta   90.00
_cell.angle_gamma   90.00
#
_symmetry.space_group_name_H-M   'P 1'
#
loop_
_entity.id
_entity.type
_entity.pdbx_description
1 polymer ?
#
loop_
_entity_poly.entity_id
_entity_poly.type
_entity_poly.pdbx_seq_one_letter_code
_entity_poly.pdbx_strand_id
1 'polypeptide(L)'
;MKENLDLQAEVIAIQLRKDQQLCKEKRIPTTLALQLSSASSSLLDEIAWHLTPHHEVSKALRSMRCNSIIKGIQTYLSNLDKMAGDEPSKDAIHAPTKNELETTMKVLDYLQKHNLVSQTSTDPLSDVIRTVQAELSVDSTVRSAQHKIFQKDQSPKNTQTKQRCYICRYLFQPADAHELYPSLCRQCGMFNTGCSQLSLPEKLNLTGKTALVTGGRINLGYSTALRLLRCGAKVIISSRYPADAAARYADEGDFSQWSPRLKVIGADFRTATDAFRLVHIVKALLSDWEGEGVSTTRQYLDILINNAAQTLTDPIKAEIKAISREEDLKERPETKLLLAGVANRYQPQVRGGLQASWIPSIEGQNQLQIENGSTENGLSRDHVPQKGLRTTEQDPSKSSWVQSLNEIPYEDLISAHSVNAFVPLILCRELLCHMGTENPSSILKPQGYIVNVSSREGILEDVPRSRSKGGHHVHTNMSKAAINMITETEAHSAWKTRRVAMNSVDPGYMSAAPECQREDGCPIRFEDGAARVLWPIAVGEIEGRVISGRFMKHFQEGVALTHRG
;
A
#
# COMPACT_ATOMS: atom_id res chain seq x y z
N MET A 1 23.93 9.26 -31.52
CA MET A 1 23.32 8.13 -30.78
C MET A 1 23.75 6.77 -31.29
N LYS A 2 23.67 6.48 -32.60
CA LYS A 2 24.02 5.17 -33.18
C LYS A 2 25.51 4.80 -33.05
N GLU A 3 26.42 5.76 -33.26
CA GLU A 3 27.88 5.55 -33.10
C GLU A 3 28.32 5.25 -31.65
N ASN A 4 27.63 5.81 -30.65
CA ASN A 4 27.94 5.56 -29.24
C ASN A 4 27.45 4.15 -28.81
N LEU A 5 26.34 3.68 -29.38
CA LEU A 5 25.84 2.32 -29.14
C LEU A 5 26.74 1.26 -29.79
N ASP A 6 27.24 1.53 -31.00
CA ASP A 6 28.13 0.62 -31.74
C ASP A 6 29.49 0.43 -31.05
N LEU A 7 30.11 1.54 -30.63
CA LEU A 7 31.36 1.52 -29.88
C LEU A 7 31.23 0.77 -28.53
N GLN A 8 30.10 0.96 -27.84
CA GLN A 8 29.79 0.22 -26.62
C GLN A 8 29.61 -1.28 -26.87
N ALA A 9 28.89 -1.65 -27.94
CA ALA A 9 28.66 -3.04 -28.31
C ALA A 9 29.97 -3.77 -28.70
N GLU A 10 30.87 -3.09 -29.42
CA GLU A 10 32.19 -3.63 -29.78
C GLU A 10 33.05 -3.92 -28.55
N VAL A 11 33.13 -2.97 -27.62
CA VAL A 11 33.90 -3.13 -26.37
C VAL A 11 33.35 -4.29 -25.53
N ILE A 12 32.03 -4.41 -25.43
CA ILE A 12 31.37 -5.51 -24.71
C ILE A 12 31.66 -6.85 -25.40
N ALA A 13 31.60 -6.93 -26.73
CA ALA A 13 31.91 -8.14 -27.47
C ALA A 13 33.36 -8.60 -27.29
N ILE A 14 34.32 -7.67 -27.27
CA ILE A 14 35.74 -7.95 -26.98
C ILE A 14 35.88 -8.52 -25.57
N GLN A 15 35.24 -7.92 -24.58
CA GLN A 15 35.32 -8.38 -23.19
C GLN A 15 34.67 -9.78 -23.02
N LEU A 16 33.54 -10.05 -23.67
CA LEU A 16 32.92 -11.37 -23.65
C LEU A 16 33.80 -12.47 -24.25
N ARG A 17 34.58 -12.17 -25.30
CA ARG A 17 35.56 -13.14 -25.84
C ARG A 17 36.68 -13.43 -24.84
N LYS A 18 37.18 -12.39 -24.15
CA LYS A 18 38.20 -12.54 -23.10
C LYS A 18 37.66 -13.38 -21.95
N ASP A 19 36.46 -13.07 -21.48
CA ASP A 19 35.81 -13.82 -20.40
C ASP A 19 35.56 -15.28 -20.79
N GLN A 20 35.11 -15.54 -22.02
CA GLN A 20 34.96 -16.90 -22.53
C GLN A 20 36.29 -17.67 -22.55
N GLN A 21 37.40 -17.00 -22.89
CA GLN A 21 38.73 -17.59 -22.87
C GLN A 21 39.21 -17.86 -21.43
N LEU A 22 38.97 -16.93 -20.50
CA LEU A 22 39.25 -17.12 -19.07
C LEU A 22 38.50 -18.33 -18.50
N CYS A 23 37.23 -18.52 -18.84
CA CYS A 23 36.47 -19.71 -18.45
C CYS A 23 37.13 -21.01 -18.93
N LYS A 24 37.66 -21.04 -20.17
CA LYS A 24 38.37 -22.21 -20.72
C LYS A 24 39.68 -22.49 -19.99
N GLU A 25 40.37 -21.44 -19.58
CA GLU A 25 41.61 -21.48 -18.80
C GLU A 25 41.37 -21.75 -17.31
N LYS A 26 40.11 -21.98 -16.90
CA LYS A 26 39.69 -22.11 -15.50
C LYS A 26 40.06 -20.91 -14.63
N ARG A 27 40.06 -19.71 -15.21
CA ARG A 27 40.31 -18.43 -14.53
C ARG A 27 39.00 -17.66 -14.38
N ILE A 28 38.97 -16.75 -13.42
CA ILE A 28 37.76 -15.99 -13.07
C ILE A 28 37.47 -14.94 -14.17
N PRO A 29 36.34 -15.03 -14.90
CA PRO A 29 35.92 -14.01 -15.87
C PRO A 29 35.26 -12.81 -15.17
N THR A 30 35.02 -11.71 -15.88
CA THR A 30 34.29 -10.56 -15.32
C THR A 30 32.80 -10.85 -15.11
N THR A 31 32.12 -10.04 -14.28
CA THR A 31 30.67 -10.15 -14.02
C THR A 31 29.80 -9.53 -15.12
N LEU A 32 30.40 -9.07 -16.22
CA LEU A 32 29.71 -8.40 -17.33
C LEU A 32 28.55 -9.24 -17.88
N ALA A 33 28.74 -10.55 -18.02
CA ALA A 33 27.71 -11.46 -18.52
C ALA A 33 26.46 -11.52 -17.63
N LEU A 34 26.55 -11.27 -16.33
CA LEU A 34 25.39 -11.23 -15.42
C LEU A 34 24.53 -9.98 -15.67
N GLN A 35 25.18 -8.84 -15.90
CA GLN A 35 24.53 -7.56 -16.17
C GLN A 35 23.85 -7.50 -17.54
N LEU A 36 24.29 -8.32 -18.49
CA LEU A 36 23.66 -8.39 -19.83
C LEU A 36 22.30 -9.09 -19.84
N SER A 37 21.87 -9.69 -18.73
CA SER A 37 20.55 -10.33 -18.61
C SER A 37 19.39 -9.32 -18.65
N SER A 38 19.66 -8.05 -18.32
CA SER A 38 18.70 -6.93 -18.33
C SER A 38 18.93 -5.96 -19.50
N ALA A 39 19.84 -6.27 -20.43
CA ALA A 39 20.15 -5.41 -21.56
C ALA A 39 19.02 -5.35 -22.59
N SER A 40 18.91 -4.23 -23.31
CA SER A 40 17.92 -4.07 -24.38
C SER A 40 18.20 -5.00 -25.56
N SER A 41 17.15 -5.41 -26.27
CA SER A 41 17.27 -6.26 -27.47
C SER A 41 18.13 -5.63 -28.57
N SER A 42 18.09 -4.29 -28.70
CA SER A 42 18.92 -3.55 -29.66
C SER A 42 20.41 -3.65 -29.37
N LEU A 43 20.83 -3.55 -28.10
CA LEU A 43 22.23 -3.67 -27.71
C LEU A 43 22.74 -5.11 -27.90
N LEU A 44 21.92 -6.11 -27.55
CA LEU A 44 22.27 -7.52 -27.73
C LEU A 44 22.44 -7.90 -29.21
N ASP A 45 21.64 -7.31 -30.11
CA ASP A 45 21.77 -7.52 -31.55
C ASP A 45 23.09 -6.95 -32.10
N GLU A 46 23.50 -5.76 -31.65
CA GLU A 46 24.80 -5.15 -32.03
C GLU A 46 25.99 -5.91 -31.43
N ILE A 47 25.91 -6.36 -30.17
CA ILE A 47 26.94 -7.23 -29.56
C ILE A 47 27.06 -8.54 -30.34
N ALA A 48 25.93 -9.13 -30.76
CA ALA A 48 25.91 -10.35 -31.55
C ALA A 48 26.56 -10.16 -32.93
N TRP A 49 26.43 -8.97 -33.53
CA TRP A 49 27.15 -8.60 -34.74
C TRP A 49 28.66 -8.59 -34.52
N HIS A 50 29.16 -7.87 -33.52
CA HIS A 50 30.60 -7.78 -33.21
C HIS A 50 31.23 -9.12 -32.79
N LEU A 51 30.45 -10.00 -32.16
CA LEU A 51 30.89 -11.36 -31.82
C LEU A 51 31.04 -12.26 -33.05
N THR A 52 30.30 -12.03 -34.13
CA THR A 52 30.37 -12.80 -35.38
C THR A 52 30.16 -11.87 -36.60
N PRO A 53 31.19 -11.10 -37.00
CA PRO A 53 31.08 -10.05 -38.03
C PRO A 53 31.18 -10.66 -39.44
N HIS A 54 30.29 -11.60 -39.74
CA HIS A 54 30.21 -12.23 -41.06
C HIS A 54 28.80 -12.05 -41.63
N HIS A 55 28.73 -11.41 -42.80
CA HIS A 55 27.48 -11.12 -43.49
C HIS A 55 26.72 -12.39 -43.93
N GLU A 56 27.44 -13.50 -44.14
CA GLU A 56 26.87 -14.80 -44.54
C GLU A 56 26.13 -15.51 -43.40
N VAL A 57 26.38 -15.14 -42.14
CA VAL A 57 25.71 -15.73 -40.98
C VAL A 57 24.34 -15.07 -40.80
N SER A 58 23.29 -15.84 -40.52
CA SER A 58 21.96 -15.25 -40.27
C SER A 58 21.92 -14.50 -38.93
N LYS A 59 21.05 -13.49 -38.81
CA LYS A 59 20.85 -12.75 -37.54
C LYS A 59 20.52 -13.69 -36.39
N ALA A 60 19.64 -14.67 -36.62
CA ALA A 60 19.25 -15.67 -35.62
C ALA A 60 20.44 -16.49 -35.10
N LEU A 61 21.37 -16.89 -35.98
CA LEU A 61 22.57 -17.63 -35.59
C LEU A 61 23.54 -16.75 -34.77
N ARG A 62 23.69 -15.48 -35.12
CA ARG A 62 24.50 -14.53 -34.32
C ARG A 62 23.93 -14.36 -32.92
N SER A 63 22.63 -14.11 -32.79
CA SER A 63 21.96 -13.96 -31.50
C SER A 63 22.05 -15.24 -30.67
N MET A 64 21.89 -16.42 -31.30
CA MET A 64 22.06 -17.71 -30.63
C MET A 64 23.49 -17.88 -30.06
N ARG A 65 24.52 -17.55 -30.85
CA ARG A 65 25.91 -17.65 -30.44
C ARG A 65 26.25 -16.66 -29.32
N CYS A 66 25.77 -15.43 -29.40
CA CYS A 66 25.89 -14.42 -28.35
C CYS A 66 25.29 -14.92 -27.02
N ASN A 67 24.04 -15.41 -27.06
CA ASN A 67 23.36 -15.97 -25.90
C ASN A 67 24.07 -17.20 -25.32
N SER A 68 24.65 -18.05 -26.17
CA SER A 68 25.43 -19.21 -25.73
C SER A 68 26.70 -18.80 -24.97
N ILE A 69 27.42 -17.78 -25.46
CA ILE A 69 28.62 -17.23 -24.80
C ILE A 69 28.24 -16.67 -23.42
N ILE A 70 27.20 -15.82 -23.36
CA ILE A 70 26.73 -15.21 -22.11
C ILE A 70 26.34 -16.29 -21.10
N LYS A 71 25.48 -17.25 -21.49
CA LYS A 71 25.05 -18.34 -20.60
C LYS A 71 26.20 -19.23 -20.14
N GLY A 72 27.18 -19.47 -21.01
CA GLY A 72 28.37 -20.24 -20.66
C GLY A 72 29.19 -19.58 -19.55
N ILE A 73 29.42 -18.27 -19.66
CA ILE A 73 30.12 -17.48 -18.63
C ILE A 73 29.31 -17.42 -17.33
N GLN A 74 28.00 -17.17 -17.40
CA GLN A 74 27.12 -17.16 -16.24
C GLN A 74 27.13 -18.50 -15.48
N THR A 75 27.09 -19.60 -16.23
CA THR A 75 27.13 -20.95 -15.67
C THR A 75 28.48 -21.23 -15.01
N TYR A 76 29.59 -20.82 -15.64
CA TYR A 76 30.93 -20.93 -15.06
C TYR A 76 31.04 -20.13 -13.74
N LEU A 77 30.57 -18.87 -13.73
CA LEU A 77 30.51 -18.03 -12.52
C LEU A 77 29.68 -18.66 -11.40
N SER A 78 28.52 -19.24 -11.72
CA SER A 78 27.67 -19.91 -10.72
C SER A 78 28.28 -21.19 -10.14
N ASN A 79 29.23 -21.81 -10.85
CA ASN A 79 29.91 -23.03 -10.42
C ASN A 79 31.24 -22.76 -9.71
N LEU A 80 31.79 -21.55 -9.80
CA LEU A 80 32.99 -21.15 -9.06
C LEU A 80 32.77 -21.20 -7.53
N ASP A 81 31.56 -20.88 -7.04
CA ASP A 81 31.17 -21.03 -5.63
C ASP A 81 31.28 -22.48 -5.11
N LYS A 82 31.24 -23.47 -6.02
CA LYS A 82 31.36 -24.90 -5.67
C LYS A 82 32.79 -25.43 -5.79
N MET A 83 33.67 -24.71 -6.48
CA MET A 83 35.06 -25.12 -6.76
C MET A 83 36.08 -24.49 -5.81
N ALA A 84 35.69 -23.54 -4.96
CA ALA A 84 36.57 -22.88 -3.98
C ALA A 84 36.85 -23.74 -2.72
N GLY A 85 37.21 -25.01 -2.94
CA GLY A 85 37.92 -25.84 -1.98
C GLY A 85 39.37 -25.99 -2.46
N ASP A 86 40.31 -25.51 -1.66
CA ASP A 86 41.78 -25.58 -1.79
C ASP A 86 42.53 -24.49 -2.60
N GLU A 87 43.32 -23.76 -1.80
CA GLU A 87 44.41 -22.77 -2.01
C GLU A 87 44.18 -21.41 -2.74
N PRO A 88 44.60 -20.28 -2.12
CA PRO A 88 44.44 -18.95 -2.69
C PRO A 88 45.64 -18.52 -3.57
N SER A 89 45.38 -18.28 -4.85
CA SER A 89 46.25 -17.44 -5.68
C SER A 89 45.97 -15.94 -5.41
N LYS A 90 47.04 -15.13 -5.31
CA LYS A 90 47.06 -13.80 -4.68
C LYS A 90 46.48 -12.62 -5.48
N ASP A 91 45.88 -12.82 -6.65
CA ASP A 91 45.35 -11.72 -7.47
C ASP A 91 43.87 -11.89 -7.87
N ALA A 92 43.05 -12.36 -6.94
CA ALA A 92 41.59 -12.35 -7.09
C ALA A 92 41.03 -10.99 -6.67
N ILE A 93 40.24 -10.37 -7.55
CA ILE A 93 39.30 -9.30 -7.15
C ILE A 93 38.39 -9.92 -6.09
N HIS A 94 38.64 -9.53 -4.85
CA HIS A 94 38.04 -10.11 -3.66
C HIS A 94 36.56 -9.73 -3.60
N ALA A 95 35.70 -10.63 -4.06
CA ALA A 95 34.28 -10.58 -3.75
C ALA A 95 34.15 -10.86 -2.24
N PRO A 96 33.71 -9.90 -1.42
CA PRO A 96 33.68 -10.09 0.02
C PRO A 96 32.75 -11.26 0.38
N THR A 97 33.28 -12.23 1.10
CA THR A 97 32.49 -13.31 1.69
C THR A 97 31.44 -12.72 2.64
N LYS A 98 30.40 -13.49 2.95
CA LYS A 98 29.41 -13.11 3.97
C LYS A 98 30.06 -12.71 5.30
N ASN A 99 31.12 -13.41 5.70
CA ASN A 99 31.86 -13.11 6.92
C ASN A 99 32.63 -11.78 6.82
N GLU A 100 33.20 -11.46 5.67
CA GLU A 100 33.87 -10.17 5.42
C GLU A 100 32.87 -9.02 5.36
N LEU A 101 31.68 -9.22 4.78
CA LEU A 101 30.60 -8.23 4.81
C LEU A 101 30.10 -8.00 6.24
N GLU A 102 29.86 -9.05 7.02
CA GLU A 102 29.45 -8.94 8.42
C GLU A 102 30.53 -8.26 9.27
N THR A 103 31.80 -8.57 9.03
CA THR A 103 32.93 -7.95 9.73
C THR A 103 33.08 -6.49 9.35
N THR A 104 32.97 -6.17 8.06
CA THR A 104 33.00 -4.79 7.56
C THR A 104 31.87 -3.97 8.17
N MET A 105 30.66 -4.52 8.24
CA MET A 105 29.51 -3.86 8.86
C MET A 105 29.75 -3.58 10.35
N LYS A 106 30.33 -4.53 11.10
CA LYS A 106 30.69 -4.34 12.51
C LYS A 106 31.75 -3.25 12.70
N VAL A 107 32.74 -3.16 11.81
CA VAL A 107 33.77 -2.12 11.85
C VAL A 107 33.17 -0.75 11.56
N LEU A 108 32.34 -0.63 10.52
CA LEU A 108 31.67 0.64 10.19
C LEU A 108 30.74 1.10 11.32
N ASP A 109 29.97 0.18 11.90
CA ASP A 109 29.12 0.46 13.06
C ASP A 109 29.94 0.96 14.26
N TYR A 110 31.08 0.33 14.56
CA TYR A 110 31.99 0.77 15.60
C TYR A 110 32.53 2.18 15.34
N LEU A 111 33.05 2.45 14.13
CA LEU A 111 33.58 3.77 13.78
C LEU A 111 32.52 4.87 13.88
N GLN A 112 31.29 4.57 13.48
CA GLN A 112 30.17 5.49 13.54
C GLN A 112 29.70 5.72 14.99
N LYS A 113 29.56 4.67 15.79
CA LYS A 113 29.14 4.75 17.20
C LYS A 113 30.08 5.58 18.05
N HIS A 114 31.38 5.55 17.72
CA HIS A 114 32.43 6.24 18.46
C HIS A 114 32.83 7.60 17.85
N ASN A 115 32.13 8.07 16.81
CA ASN A 115 32.43 9.32 16.09
C ASN A 115 33.90 9.42 15.63
N LEU A 116 34.50 8.29 15.23
CA LEU A 116 35.90 8.24 14.81
C LEU A 116 36.10 8.76 13.38
N VAL A 117 35.01 8.94 12.63
CA VAL A 117 35.00 9.48 11.27
C VAL A 117 34.01 10.65 11.21
N SER A 118 34.45 11.78 10.64
CA SER A 118 33.61 12.97 10.49
C SER A 118 32.50 12.75 9.47
N GLN A 119 31.25 13.08 9.84
CA GLN A 119 30.08 12.97 8.95
C GLN A 119 29.97 14.10 7.91
N THR A 120 30.83 15.11 7.98
CA THR A 120 30.82 16.29 7.09
C THR A 120 31.90 16.27 6.01
N SER A 121 32.63 15.15 5.87
CA SER A 121 33.72 15.02 4.92
C SER A 121 33.23 14.91 3.47
N THR A 122 33.95 15.56 2.56
CA THR A 122 33.74 15.47 1.11
C THR A 122 34.26 14.15 0.51
N ASP A 123 35.06 13.38 1.27
CA ASP A 123 35.55 12.05 0.89
C ASP A 123 35.49 11.05 2.07
N PRO A 124 34.29 10.55 2.41
CA PRO A 124 34.08 9.70 3.59
C PRO A 124 34.82 8.34 3.52
N LEU A 125 35.03 7.81 2.32
CA LEU A 125 35.65 6.49 2.14
C LEU A 125 37.13 6.52 2.50
N SER A 126 37.85 7.54 2.02
CA SER A 126 39.27 7.73 2.35
C SER A 126 39.48 7.94 3.85
N ASP A 127 38.56 8.64 4.51
CA ASP A 127 38.61 8.87 5.96
C ASP A 127 38.39 7.58 6.76
N VAL A 128 37.42 6.76 6.34
CA VAL A 128 37.20 5.42 6.92
C VAL A 128 38.45 4.55 6.74
N ILE A 129 39.01 4.48 5.54
CA ILE A 129 40.21 3.68 5.25
C ILE A 129 41.39 4.11 6.12
N ARG A 130 41.66 5.43 6.19
CA ARG A 130 42.74 5.98 7.01
C ARG A 130 42.55 5.67 8.50
N THR A 131 41.32 5.77 9.00
CA THR A 131 40.99 5.48 10.39
C THR A 131 41.18 3.99 10.71
N VAL A 132 40.70 3.09 9.84
CA VAL A 132 40.91 1.64 9.99
C VAL A 132 42.40 1.30 9.94
N GLN A 133 43.17 1.88 9.02
CA GLN A 133 44.61 1.65 8.93
C GLN A 133 45.36 2.14 10.17
N ALA A 134 44.99 3.31 10.70
CA ALA A 134 45.56 3.84 11.94
C ALA A 134 45.28 2.89 13.11
N GLU A 135 44.05 2.40 13.27
CA GLU A 135 43.69 1.42 14.30
C GLU A 135 44.45 0.10 14.13
N LEU A 136 44.56 -0.43 12.91
CA LEU A 136 45.28 -1.68 12.62
C LEU A 136 46.80 -1.57 12.87
N SER A 137 47.36 -0.36 12.80
CA SER A 137 48.79 -0.10 13.08
C SER A 137 49.13 -0.19 14.57
N VAL A 138 48.13 -0.11 15.45
CA VAL A 138 48.29 -0.25 16.90
C VAL A 138 48.47 -1.74 17.24
N ASP A 139 49.40 -2.01 18.17
CA ASP A 139 49.69 -3.36 18.66
C ASP A 139 48.40 -4.08 19.12
N SER A 140 48.28 -5.37 18.81
CA SER A 140 47.05 -6.14 19.06
C SER A 140 46.71 -6.24 20.56
N THR A 141 47.71 -6.21 21.44
CA THR A 141 47.51 -6.19 22.90
C THR A 141 46.99 -4.84 23.37
N VAL A 142 47.46 -3.75 22.78
CA VAL A 142 47.01 -2.38 23.05
C VAL A 142 45.59 -2.16 22.51
N ARG A 143 45.27 -2.64 21.30
CA ARG A 143 43.90 -2.66 20.77
C ARG A 143 42.94 -3.46 21.65
N SER A 144 43.37 -4.62 22.14
CA SER A 144 42.56 -5.42 23.07
C SER A 144 42.34 -4.69 24.40
N ALA A 145 43.36 -4.00 24.92
CA ALA A 145 43.25 -3.19 26.13
C ALA A 145 42.35 -1.96 25.93
N GLN A 146 42.51 -1.21 24.83
CA GLN A 146 41.64 -0.10 24.44
C GLN A 146 40.20 -0.58 24.27
N HIS A 147 39.97 -1.68 23.55
CA HIS A 147 38.63 -2.27 23.39
C HIS A 147 38.01 -2.66 24.74
N LYS A 148 38.80 -3.22 25.68
CA LYS A 148 38.34 -3.52 27.05
C LYS A 148 38.05 -2.26 27.87
N ILE A 149 38.79 -1.18 27.66
CA ILE A 149 38.56 0.13 28.30
C ILE A 149 37.28 0.77 27.74
N PHE A 150 37.09 0.76 26.42
CA PHE A 150 35.88 1.25 25.76
C PHE A 150 34.63 0.41 26.11
N GLN A 151 34.77 -0.90 26.31
CA GLN A 151 33.67 -1.75 26.82
C GLN A 151 33.34 -1.44 28.29
N LYS A 152 34.31 -1.01 29.10
CA LYS A 152 34.10 -0.65 30.51
C LYS A 152 33.37 0.68 30.68
N ASP A 153 33.62 1.66 29.82
CA ASP A 153 32.88 2.93 29.77
C ASP A 153 31.52 2.82 29.05
N GLN A 154 31.31 1.75 28.28
CA GLN A 154 30.04 1.43 27.62
C GLN A 154 29.36 0.18 28.18
N SER A 155 29.27 0.06 29.50
CA SER A 155 28.15 -0.66 30.07
C SER A 155 27.00 0.32 30.37
N PRO A 156 26.22 0.81 29.38
CA PRO A 156 24.85 1.09 29.72
C PRO A 156 24.27 -0.27 30.13
N LYS A 157 23.65 -0.32 31.30
CA LYS A 157 22.76 -1.39 31.70
C LYS A 157 21.61 -1.45 30.68
N ASN A 158 21.86 -1.97 29.48
CA ASN A 158 20.89 -1.91 28.40
C ASN A 158 19.98 -3.13 28.49
N THR A 159 19.12 -3.10 29.49
CA THR A 159 17.93 -3.94 29.64
C THR A 159 16.81 -3.50 28.67
N GLN A 160 17.14 -2.95 27.51
CA GLN A 160 16.14 -2.69 26.47
C GLN A 160 16.01 -3.93 25.60
N THR A 161 14.81 -4.50 25.60
CA THR A 161 14.43 -5.65 24.79
C THR A 161 14.46 -5.26 23.30
N LYS A 162 15.14 -6.08 22.48
CA LYS A 162 15.14 -5.93 21.01
C LYS A 162 13.69 -5.94 20.49
N GLN A 163 13.36 -5.02 19.59
CA GLN A 163 12.03 -4.92 18.98
C GLN A 163 12.03 -5.41 17.52
N ARG A 164 10.87 -5.86 17.03
CA ARG A 164 10.70 -6.36 15.64
C ARG A 164 10.22 -5.24 14.72
N CYS A 165 10.91 -5.06 13.59
CA CYS A 165 10.48 -4.13 12.56
C CYS A 165 9.07 -4.46 12.06
N TYR A 166 8.24 -3.45 11.87
CA TYR A 166 6.86 -3.63 11.41
C TYR A 166 6.78 -4.19 9.98
N ILE A 167 7.70 -3.78 9.09
CA ILE A 167 7.77 -4.27 7.70
C ILE A 167 8.54 -5.60 7.66
N CYS A 168 9.88 -5.56 7.79
CA CYS A 168 10.73 -6.75 7.54
C CYS A 168 10.84 -7.73 8.72
N ARG A 169 10.24 -7.43 9.88
CA ARG A 169 10.28 -8.26 11.11
C ARG A 169 11.66 -8.46 11.74
N TYR A 170 12.72 -7.88 11.18
CA TYR A 170 14.08 -7.90 11.74
C TYR A 170 14.10 -7.39 13.19
N LEU A 171 14.89 -8.03 14.05
CA LEU A 171 15.06 -7.65 15.45
C LEU A 171 16.19 -6.62 15.57
N PHE A 172 15.86 -5.40 15.98
CA PHE A 172 16.80 -4.28 16.12
C PHE A 172 16.71 -3.64 17.51
N GLN A 173 17.75 -2.91 17.92
CA GLN A 173 17.70 -2.15 19.19
C GLN A 173 16.88 -0.89 19.00
N PRO A 174 16.17 -0.38 20.02
CA PRO A 174 15.45 0.89 19.92
C PRO A 174 16.32 2.07 19.45
N ALA A 175 17.62 2.06 19.77
CA ALA A 175 18.58 3.04 19.27
C ALA A 175 18.79 3.00 17.74
N ASP A 176 18.50 1.87 17.09
CA ASP A 176 18.63 1.66 15.64
C ASP A 176 17.30 1.90 14.89
N ALA A 177 16.29 2.42 15.60
CA ALA A 177 15.00 2.76 15.02
C ALA A 177 15.12 3.91 14.01
N HIS A 178 14.21 3.95 13.04
CA HIS A 178 14.08 5.13 12.20
C HIS A 178 13.51 6.30 13.00
N GLU A 179 14.07 7.50 12.82
CA GLU A 179 13.72 8.71 13.58
C GLU A 179 12.22 9.02 13.59
N LEU A 180 11.57 8.95 12.42
CA LEU A 180 10.13 9.20 12.28
C LEU A 180 9.24 7.99 12.60
N TYR A 181 9.80 6.78 12.60
CA TYR A 181 9.03 5.55 12.70
C TYR A 181 9.70 4.59 13.68
N PRO A 182 9.46 4.73 15.00
CA PRO A 182 10.10 3.92 16.03
C PRO A 182 9.88 2.42 15.88
N SER A 183 8.77 2.01 15.25
CA SER A 183 8.46 0.59 14.96
C SER A 183 9.16 0.04 13.71
N LEU A 184 9.97 0.82 13.00
CA LEU A 184 10.71 0.41 11.81
C LEU A 184 12.21 0.47 12.07
N CYS A 185 12.95 -0.51 11.54
CA CYS A 185 14.39 -0.37 11.42
C CYS A 185 14.71 0.76 10.43
N ARG A 186 15.91 1.35 10.56
CA ARG A 186 16.36 2.47 9.74
C ARG A 186 16.13 2.26 8.23
N GLN A 187 16.46 1.08 7.69
CA GLN A 187 16.30 0.77 6.27
C GLN A 187 14.83 0.75 5.83
N CYS A 188 13.94 0.12 6.61
CA CYS A 188 12.52 0.07 6.30
C CYS A 188 11.86 1.45 6.42
N GLY A 189 12.29 2.28 7.37
CA GLY A 189 11.80 3.66 7.50
C GLY A 189 12.23 4.55 6.32
N MET A 190 13.49 4.41 5.88
CA MET A 190 13.98 5.10 4.67
C MET A 190 13.20 4.66 3.42
N PHE A 191 12.98 3.35 3.27
CA PHE A 191 12.18 2.80 2.17
C PHE A 191 10.74 3.33 2.19
N ASN A 192 10.07 3.30 3.36
CA ASN A 192 8.70 3.82 3.50
C ASN A 192 8.61 5.29 3.10
N THR A 193 9.58 6.11 3.54
CA THR A 193 9.65 7.53 3.21
C THR A 193 9.87 7.74 1.71
N GLY A 194 10.85 7.03 1.12
CA GLY A 194 11.17 7.13 -0.31
C GLY A 194 10.00 6.75 -1.21
N CYS A 195 9.29 5.66 -0.92
CA CYS A 195 8.09 5.27 -1.67
C CYS A 195 6.92 6.23 -1.44
N SER A 196 6.76 6.75 -0.21
CA SER A 196 5.69 7.70 0.10
C SER A 196 5.80 8.99 -0.72
N GLN A 197 7.03 9.47 -0.93
CA GLN A 197 7.32 10.65 -1.74
C GLN A 197 6.81 10.56 -3.18
N LEU A 198 6.69 9.36 -3.77
CA LEU A 198 6.17 9.21 -5.14
C LEU A 198 4.72 9.68 -5.27
N SER A 199 3.95 9.66 -4.17
CA SER A 199 2.54 10.06 -4.16
C SER A 199 2.32 11.53 -3.76
N LEU A 200 3.39 12.29 -3.51
CA LEU A 200 3.33 13.69 -3.11
C LEU A 200 3.30 14.63 -4.33
N PRO A 201 2.76 15.86 -4.19
CA PRO A 201 2.57 16.78 -5.31
C PRO A 201 3.87 17.18 -6.03
N GLU A 202 5.03 17.07 -5.39
CA GLU A 202 6.33 17.35 -6.02
C GLU A 202 6.70 16.31 -7.08
N LYS A 203 6.18 15.08 -6.97
CA LYS A 203 6.49 13.96 -7.89
C LYS A 203 5.28 13.50 -8.71
N LEU A 204 4.06 13.71 -8.22
CA LEU A 204 2.84 13.22 -8.86
C LEU A 204 1.93 14.38 -9.27
N ASN A 205 1.75 14.54 -10.58
CA ASN A 205 0.80 15.48 -11.17
C ASN A 205 -0.43 14.74 -11.73
N LEU A 206 -1.59 15.02 -11.17
CA LEU A 206 -2.90 14.47 -11.56
C LEU A 206 -3.83 15.55 -12.13
N THR A 207 -3.28 16.69 -12.58
CA THR A 207 -4.07 17.76 -13.22
C THR A 207 -4.86 17.22 -14.39
N GLY A 208 -6.15 17.54 -14.44
CA GLY A 208 -7.08 17.08 -15.48
C GLY A 208 -7.70 15.70 -15.19
N LYS A 209 -7.28 15.00 -14.14
CA LYS A 209 -7.89 13.71 -13.75
C LYS A 209 -9.00 13.90 -12.73
N THR A 210 -9.99 13.01 -12.79
CA THR A 210 -11.09 12.95 -11.82
C THR A 210 -11.01 11.67 -10.98
N ALA A 211 -11.12 11.82 -9.67
CA ALA A 211 -11.06 10.74 -8.70
C ALA A 211 -12.33 10.65 -7.85
N LEU A 212 -12.77 9.44 -7.53
CA LEU A 212 -13.80 9.15 -6.54
C LEU A 212 -13.17 8.42 -5.35
N VAL A 213 -13.30 8.97 -4.14
CA VAL A 213 -12.85 8.35 -2.90
C VAL A 213 -14.03 8.09 -1.98
N THR A 214 -14.32 6.83 -1.71
CA THR A 214 -15.40 6.51 -0.77
C THR A 214 -14.95 6.64 0.68
N GLY A 215 -15.82 7.18 1.55
CA GLY A 215 -15.49 7.36 2.98
C GLY A 215 -14.41 8.41 3.24
N GLY A 216 -14.48 9.56 2.57
CA GLY A 216 -13.43 10.60 2.57
C GLY A 216 -13.45 11.58 3.74
N ARG A 217 -14.30 11.37 4.77
CA ARG A 217 -14.48 12.35 5.86
C ARG A 217 -13.35 12.36 6.89
N ILE A 218 -12.82 11.19 7.23
CA ILE A 218 -11.86 11.02 8.33
C ILE A 218 -10.77 10.00 7.97
N ASN A 219 -9.69 9.97 8.75
CA ASN A 219 -8.68 8.91 8.75
C ASN A 219 -8.01 8.72 7.37
N LEU A 220 -7.90 7.46 6.91
CA LEU A 220 -7.24 7.09 5.66
C LEU A 220 -7.93 7.71 4.44
N GLY A 221 -9.27 7.70 4.40
CA GLY A 221 -10.02 8.28 3.29
C GLY A 221 -9.80 9.77 3.15
N TYR A 222 -9.79 10.50 4.28
CA TYR A 222 -9.45 11.92 4.33
C TYR A 222 -8.05 12.19 3.79
N SER A 223 -7.05 11.48 4.31
CA SER A 223 -5.65 11.67 3.91
C SER A 223 -5.42 11.31 2.44
N THR A 224 -6.13 10.32 1.91
CA THR A 224 -6.06 9.91 0.50
C THR A 224 -6.65 10.96 -0.42
N ALA A 225 -7.86 11.45 -0.11
CA ALA A 225 -8.52 12.48 -0.90
C ALA A 225 -7.77 13.82 -0.86
N LEU A 226 -7.27 14.23 0.31
CA LEU A 226 -6.44 15.44 0.45
C LEU A 226 -5.15 15.34 -0.38
N ARG A 227 -4.51 14.18 -0.41
CA ARG A 227 -3.32 13.96 -1.24
C ARG A 227 -3.64 14.04 -2.73
N LEU A 228 -4.74 13.44 -3.19
CA LEU A 228 -5.20 13.56 -4.58
C LEU A 228 -5.50 15.02 -4.98
N LEU A 229 -6.15 15.78 -4.09
CA LEU A 229 -6.43 17.21 -4.29
C LEU A 229 -5.13 18.03 -4.43
N ARG A 230 -4.16 17.80 -3.54
CA ARG A 230 -2.85 18.47 -3.59
C ARG A 230 -2.05 18.10 -4.84
N CYS A 231 -2.18 16.89 -5.35
CA CYS A 231 -1.60 16.47 -6.63
C CYS A 231 -2.34 17.01 -7.87
N GLY A 232 -3.42 17.79 -7.72
CA GLY A 232 -4.09 18.48 -8.84
C GLY A 232 -5.37 17.81 -9.38
N ALA A 233 -5.80 16.67 -8.85
CA ALA A 233 -7.01 15.99 -9.32
C ALA A 233 -8.31 16.72 -8.94
N LYS A 234 -9.36 16.58 -9.75
CA LYS A 234 -10.74 16.77 -9.27
C LYS A 234 -11.11 15.58 -8.40
N VAL A 235 -11.66 15.81 -7.21
CA VAL A 235 -11.95 14.76 -6.24
C VAL A 235 -13.41 14.83 -5.81
N ILE A 236 -14.10 13.71 -5.97
CA ILE A 236 -15.42 13.45 -5.42
C ILE A 236 -15.22 12.57 -4.20
N ILE A 237 -15.80 12.94 -3.06
CA ILE A 237 -15.79 12.09 -1.86
C ILE A 237 -17.20 11.69 -1.45
N SER A 238 -17.35 10.48 -0.91
CA SER A 238 -18.57 10.08 -0.21
C SER A 238 -18.41 10.09 1.31
N SER A 239 -19.48 10.42 2.04
CA SER A 239 -19.50 10.41 3.51
C SER A 239 -20.90 10.17 4.06
N ARG A 240 -21.03 9.48 5.20
CA ARG A 240 -22.27 9.44 5.98
C ARG A 240 -22.66 10.81 6.57
N TYR A 241 -21.66 11.68 6.77
CA TYR A 241 -21.81 13.02 7.33
C TYR A 241 -21.10 14.01 6.40
N PRO A 242 -21.75 14.40 5.29
CA PRO A 242 -21.10 15.23 4.27
C PRO A 242 -20.83 16.69 4.68
N ALA A 243 -21.65 17.31 5.53
CA ALA A 243 -21.38 18.64 6.09
C ALA A 243 -20.18 18.62 7.05
N ASP A 244 -20.07 17.60 7.92
CA ASP A 244 -18.85 17.41 8.72
C ASP A 244 -17.62 17.16 7.86
N ALA A 245 -17.75 16.45 6.73
CA ALA A 245 -16.66 16.31 5.78
C ALA A 245 -16.27 17.66 5.18
N ALA A 246 -17.23 18.41 4.64
CA ALA A 246 -16.99 19.72 4.04
C ALA A 246 -16.28 20.69 5.01
N ALA A 247 -16.75 20.76 6.26
CA ALA A 247 -16.12 21.60 7.28
C ALA A 247 -14.66 21.22 7.54
N ARG A 248 -14.33 19.92 7.61
CA ARG A 248 -12.95 19.46 7.82
C ARG A 248 -12.02 19.85 6.69
N TYR A 249 -12.47 19.72 5.44
CA TYR A 249 -11.69 20.16 4.29
C TYR A 249 -11.53 21.69 4.26
N ALA A 250 -12.56 22.43 4.65
CA ALA A 250 -12.51 23.89 4.74
C ALA A 250 -11.52 24.40 5.80
N ASP A 251 -11.27 23.62 6.86
CA ASP A 251 -10.31 23.92 7.93
C ASP A 251 -8.82 23.73 7.49
N GLU A 252 -8.55 23.15 6.32
CA GLU A 252 -7.18 23.00 5.81
C GLU A 252 -6.60 24.35 5.35
N GLY A 253 -5.34 24.62 5.71
CA GLY A 253 -4.71 25.92 5.43
C GLY A 253 -4.54 26.26 3.94
N ASP A 254 -4.57 25.26 3.07
CA ASP A 254 -4.47 25.38 1.61
C ASP A 254 -5.83 25.20 0.90
N PHE A 255 -6.95 25.22 1.63
CA PHE A 255 -8.30 24.96 1.08
C PHE A 255 -8.62 25.77 -0.18
N SER A 256 -8.30 27.06 -0.19
CA SER A 256 -8.57 27.97 -1.32
C SER A 256 -7.89 27.56 -2.63
N GLN A 257 -6.81 26.76 -2.57
CA GLN A 257 -6.05 26.33 -3.74
C GLN A 257 -6.73 25.18 -4.51
N TRP A 258 -7.60 24.40 -3.84
CA TRP A 258 -8.18 23.19 -4.41
C TRP A 258 -9.68 23.02 -4.16
N SER A 259 -10.33 23.88 -3.37
CA SER A 259 -11.76 23.79 -3.07
C SER A 259 -12.67 23.71 -4.31
N PRO A 260 -12.42 24.38 -5.46
CA PRO A 260 -13.28 24.24 -6.64
C PRO A 260 -13.23 22.83 -7.26
N ARG A 261 -12.19 22.06 -6.92
CA ARG A 261 -11.95 20.70 -7.39
C ARG A 261 -12.48 19.63 -6.43
N LEU A 262 -13.09 20.00 -5.30
CA LEU A 262 -13.70 19.05 -4.35
C LEU A 262 -15.23 19.07 -4.46
N LYS A 263 -15.84 17.89 -4.55
CA LYS A 263 -17.29 17.68 -4.37
C LYS A 263 -17.55 16.63 -3.30
N VAL A 264 -18.50 16.90 -2.41
CA VAL A 264 -18.85 16.03 -1.28
C VAL A 264 -20.27 15.50 -1.48
N ILE A 265 -20.43 14.18 -1.41
CA ILE A 265 -21.72 13.50 -1.59
C ILE A 265 -22.05 12.73 -0.31
N GLY A 266 -23.22 13.01 0.27
CA GLY A 266 -23.76 12.20 1.36
C GLY A 266 -24.06 10.78 0.87
N ALA A 267 -23.71 9.73 1.61
CA ALA A 267 -24.06 8.34 1.31
C ALA A 267 -23.86 7.41 2.52
N ASP A 268 -24.85 6.57 2.83
CA ASP A 268 -24.76 5.48 3.80
C ASP A 268 -24.78 4.10 3.10
N PHE A 269 -23.60 3.51 2.99
CA PHE A 269 -23.36 2.25 2.31
C PHE A 269 -23.85 1.00 3.06
N ARG A 270 -24.51 1.17 4.20
CA ARG A 270 -25.35 0.12 4.80
C ARG A 270 -26.60 -0.15 3.95
N THR A 271 -26.92 0.75 3.01
CA THR A 271 -28.03 0.58 2.05
C THR A 271 -27.51 0.64 0.61
N ALA A 272 -28.06 -0.20 -0.28
CA ALA A 272 -27.69 -0.18 -1.70
C ALA A 272 -28.20 1.08 -2.41
N THR A 273 -29.31 1.68 -1.94
CA THR A 273 -29.92 2.89 -2.50
C THR A 273 -28.91 4.03 -2.62
N ASP A 274 -28.11 4.24 -1.58
CA ASP A 274 -27.12 5.31 -1.57
C ASP A 274 -25.91 5.03 -2.46
N ALA A 275 -25.56 3.76 -2.70
CA ALA A 275 -24.54 3.40 -3.67
C ALA A 275 -25.00 3.74 -5.10
N PHE A 276 -26.22 3.38 -5.47
CA PHE A 276 -26.78 3.73 -6.78
C PHE A 276 -26.97 5.24 -6.95
N ARG A 277 -27.40 5.94 -5.89
CA ARG A 277 -27.50 7.41 -5.90
C ARG A 277 -26.12 8.05 -6.11
N LEU A 278 -25.08 7.56 -5.44
CA LEU A 278 -23.72 8.02 -5.65
C LEU A 278 -23.28 7.83 -7.11
N VAL A 279 -23.52 6.66 -7.69
CA VAL A 279 -23.23 6.39 -9.12
C VAL A 279 -23.90 7.42 -10.03
N HIS A 280 -25.19 7.70 -9.79
CA HIS A 280 -25.94 8.66 -10.61
C HIS A 280 -25.34 10.07 -10.52
N ILE A 281 -25.03 10.54 -9.31
CA ILE A 281 -24.44 11.87 -9.10
C ILE A 281 -23.04 11.95 -9.73
N VAL A 282 -22.22 10.90 -9.60
CA VAL A 282 -20.88 10.85 -10.21
C VAL A 282 -20.99 10.94 -11.73
N LYS A 283 -21.90 10.19 -12.36
CA LYS A 283 -22.13 10.26 -13.82
C LYS A 283 -22.57 11.67 -14.28
N ALA A 284 -23.39 12.34 -13.47
CA ALA A 284 -23.78 13.73 -13.72
C ALA A 284 -22.58 14.68 -13.61
N LEU A 285 -21.77 14.58 -12.55
CA LEU A 285 -20.57 15.40 -12.34
C LEU A 285 -19.49 15.21 -13.42
N LEU A 286 -19.38 14.01 -14.00
CA LEU A 286 -18.50 13.77 -15.15
C LEU A 286 -19.00 14.45 -16.44
N SER A 287 -20.30 14.76 -16.52
CA SER A 287 -20.86 15.44 -17.69
C SER A 287 -20.89 16.96 -17.50
N ASP A 288 -21.10 17.40 -16.26
CA ASP A 288 -21.18 18.80 -15.87
C ASP A 288 -20.69 18.99 -14.43
N TRP A 289 -19.45 19.45 -14.28
CA TRP A 289 -18.82 19.68 -12.96
C TRP A 289 -19.25 21.00 -12.32
N GLU A 290 -19.51 22.02 -13.15
CA GLU A 290 -19.75 23.41 -12.72
C GLU A 290 -21.25 23.76 -12.71
N GLY A 291 -22.10 22.97 -13.36
CA GLY A 291 -23.54 23.22 -13.45
C GLY A 291 -23.91 24.24 -14.54
N GLU A 292 -22.97 24.59 -15.43
CA GLU A 292 -23.12 25.65 -16.43
C GLU A 292 -23.46 25.13 -17.84
N GLY A 293 -23.55 23.81 -18.02
CA GLY A 293 -23.96 23.19 -19.28
C GLY A 293 -23.11 22.00 -19.70
N VAL A 294 -23.63 21.23 -20.65
CA VAL A 294 -23.01 19.99 -21.15
C VAL A 294 -21.68 20.32 -21.84
N SER A 295 -20.57 19.87 -21.25
CA SER A 295 -19.28 19.87 -21.94
C SER A 295 -19.36 18.97 -23.17
N THR A 296 -18.95 19.48 -24.34
CA THR A 296 -18.91 18.70 -25.59
C THR A 296 -17.88 17.57 -25.56
N THR A 297 -16.98 17.57 -24.57
CA THR A 297 -15.94 16.56 -24.40
C THR A 297 -16.32 15.58 -23.29
N ARG A 298 -16.41 14.30 -23.63
CA ARG A 298 -16.70 13.24 -22.66
C ARG A 298 -15.60 13.19 -21.60
N GLN A 299 -15.95 13.40 -20.32
CA GLN A 299 -15.01 13.17 -19.22
C GLN A 299 -15.15 11.75 -18.69
N TYR A 300 -14.02 11.18 -18.29
CA TYR A 300 -13.93 9.86 -17.69
C TYR A 300 -13.60 9.98 -16.21
N LEU A 301 -13.98 8.97 -15.43
CA LEU A 301 -13.45 8.77 -14.09
C LEU A 301 -12.08 8.09 -14.22
N ASP A 302 -11.02 8.78 -13.84
CA ASP A 302 -9.66 8.26 -13.93
C ASP A 302 -9.31 7.36 -12.75
N ILE A 303 -9.79 7.69 -11.54
CA ILE A 303 -9.38 7.03 -10.30
C ILE A 303 -10.62 6.68 -9.47
N LEU A 304 -10.76 5.43 -9.08
CA LEU A 304 -11.75 4.95 -8.11
C LEU A 304 -11.03 4.35 -6.92
N ILE A 305 -11.17 4.96 -5.74
CA ILE A 305 -10.67 4.44 -4.47
C ILE A 305 -11.86 3.93 -3.65
N ASN A 306 -12.02 2.62 -3.61
CA ASN A 306 -12.95 1.95 -2.70
C ASN A 306 -12.33 1.85 -1.31
N ASN A 307 -12.40 2.96 -0.55
CA ASN A 307 -11.82 3.10 0.78
C ASN A 307 -12.83 2.88 1.92
N ALA A 308 -14.10 3.25 1.72
CA ALA A 308 -15.12 3.09 2.75
C ALA A 308 -15.14 1.66 3.27
N ALA A 309 -15.04 1.51 4.59
CA ALA A 309 -15.01 0.22 5.25
C ALA A 309 -15.78 0.25 6.56
N GLN A 310 -16.43 -0.87 6.85
CA GLN A 310 -17.07 -1.18 8.12
C GLN A 310 -16.28 -2.30 8.78
N THR A 311 -15.60 -1.97 9.88
CA THR A 311 -14.83 -2.90 10.72
C THR A 311 -15.26 -2.87 12.18
N LEU A 312 -15.78 -1.73 12.63
CA LEU A 312 -16.30 -1.49 13.96
C LEU A 312 -17.62 -0.77 13.83
N THR A 313 -18.61 -1.20 14.60
CA THR A 313 -19.91 -0.51 14.67
C THR A 313 -19.87 0.53 15.77
N ASP A 314 -20.05 1.79 15.37
CA ASP A 314 -20.08 2.92 16.29
C ASP A 314 -21.19 2.73 17.34
N PRO A 315 -20.99 3.11 18.61
CA PRO A 315 -22.08 3.16 19.57
C PRO A 315 -23.20 4.10 19.10
N ILE A 316 -24.46 3.79 19.42
CA ILE A 316 -25.62 4.61 19.01
C ILE A 316 -25.45 6.08 19.45
N LYS A 317 -24.95 6.30 20.68
CA LYS A 317 -24.66 7.65 21.20
C LYS A 317 -23.67 8.43 20.31
N ALA A 318 -22.67 7.75 19.75
CA ALA A 318 -21.70 8.37 18.85
C ALA A 318 -22.33 8.73 17.50
N GLU A 319 -23.18 7.86 16.93
CA GLU A 319 -23.95 8.20 15.72
C GLU A 319 -24.88 9.39 15.95
N ILE A 320 -25.63 9.44 17.06
CA ILE A 320 -26.51 10.56 17.39
C ILE A 320 -25.71 11.88 17.48
N LYS A 321 -24.55 11.86 18.15
CA LYS A 321 -23.67 13.04 18.24
C LYS A 321 -23.18 13.49 16.86
N ALA A 322 -22.82 12.54 15.99
CA ALA A 322 -22.40 12.85 14.63
C ALA A 322 -23.53 13.44 13.78
N ILE A 323 -24.77 12.94 13.93
CA ILE A 323 -25.96 13.48 13.26
C ILE A 323 -26.28 14.89 13.74
N SER A 324 -26.23 15.14 15.05
CA SER A 324 -26.43 16.48 15.60
C SER A 324 -25.42 17.48 15.05
N ARG A 325 -24.13 17.09 15.00
CA ARG A 325 -23.08 17.93 14.41
C ARG A 325 -23.30 18.19 12.92
N GLU A 326 -23.78 17.19 12.17
CA GLU A 326 -24.10 17.36 10.75
C GLU A 326 -25.16 18.45 10.55
N GLU A 327 -26.21 18.43 11.37
CA GLU A 327 -27.31 19.41 11.33
C GLU A 327 -26.80 20.84 11.62
N ASP A 328 -25.85 21.00 12.56
CA ASP A 328 -25.23 22.29 12.88
C ASP A 328 -24.36 22.84 11.74
N LEU A 329 -23.79 21.95 10.91
CA LEU A 329 -22.82 22.30 9.87
C LEU A 329 -23.46 22.48 8.48
N LYS A 330 -24.67 21.98 8.27
CA LYS A 330 -25.29 21.91 6.94
C LYS A 330 -25.51 23.28 6.27
N GLU A 331 -25.77 24.31 7.07
CA GLU A 331 -26.10 25.64 6.56
C GLU A 331 -24.87 26.52 6.27
N ARG A 332 -23.66 26.04 6.61
CA ARG A 332 -22.44 26.83 6.43
C ARG A 332 -22.13 27.08 4.94
N PRO A 333 -21.55 28.24 4.58
CA PRO A 333 -21.22 28.58 3.20
C PRO A 333 -20.31 27.55 2.52
N GLU A 334 -19.26 27.10 3.21
CA GLU A 334 -18.32 26.08 2.74
C GLU A 334 -19.00 24.74 2.48
N THR A 335 -19.98 24.37 3.31
CA THR A 335 -20.79 23.18 3.11
C THR A 335 -21.61 23.29 1.84
N LYS A 336 -22.33 24.41 1.65
CA LYS A 336 -23.13 24.65 0.44
C LYS A 336 -22.29 24.69 -0.85
N LEU A 337 -21.06 25.18 -0.76
CA LEU A 337 -20.11 25.23 -1.87
C LEU A 337 -19.68 23.83 -2.33
N LEU A 338 -19.38 22.95 -1.38
CA LEU A 338 -18.78 21.64 -1.66
C LEU A 338 -19.82 20.54 -1.88
N LEU A 339 -21.02 20.66 -1.31
CA LEU A 339 -22.06 19.63 -1.43
C LEU A 339 -22.55 19.49 -2.88
N ALA A 340 -22.52 18.27 -3.39
CA ALA A 340 -23.10 17.91 -4.68
C ALA A 340 -24.37 17.07 -4.50
N GLY A 341 -25.32 17.22 -5.44
CA GLY A 341 -26.55 16.42 -5.47
C GLY A 341 -27.60 16.83 -4.44
N VAL A 342 -27.62 18.10 -4.00
CA VAL A 342 -28.54 18.65 -2.97
C VAL A 342 -30.03 18.41 -3.31
N ALA A 343 -30.38 18.31 -4.60
CA ALA A 343 -31.75 17.99 -5.03
C ALA A 343 -32.22 16.58 -4.60
N ASN A 344 -31.29 15.63 -4.41
CA ASN A 344 -31.57 14.26 -3.99
C ASN A 344 -31.25 14.11 -2.49
N ARG A 345 -32.22 14.47 -1.65
CA ARG A 345 -32.14 14.61 -0.18
C ARG A 345 -31.62 13.35 0.55
N TYR A 346 -30.29 13.20 0.61
CA TYR A 346 -29.64 12.33 1.57
C TYR A 346 -29.81 12.93 2.97
N GLN A 347 -30.19 12.09 3.94
CA GLN A 347 -30.19 12.45 5.35
C GLN A 347 -29.48 11.34 6.13
N PRO A 348 -28.49 11.68 6.98
CA PRO A 348 -27.88 10.70 7.85
C PRO A 348 -28.91 10.14 8.84
N GLN A 349 -28.87 8.83 9.06
CA GLN A 349 -29.78 8.15 9.97
C GLN A 349 -28.99 7.20 10.88
N VAL A 350 -29.45 7.06 12.13
CA VAL A 350 -28.90 6.07 13.06
C VAL A 350 -29.09 4.69 12.44
N ARG A 351 -28.01 3.91 12.37
CA ARG A 351 -28.02 2.56 11.75
C ARG A 351 -28.54 2.57 10.30
N GLY A 352 -28.42 3.69 9.59
CA GLY A 352 -28.80 3.80 8.17
C GLY A 352 -30.30 3.68 7.93
N GLY A 353 -31.13 3.91 8.95
CA GLY A 353 -32.59 3.81 8.82
C GLY A 353 -33.11 2.37 8.80
N LEU A 354 -32.24 1.38 9.01
CA LEU A 354 -32.64 0.00 9.20
C LEU A 354 -33.42 -0.12 10.52
N GLN A 355 -34.74 0.00 10.46
CA GLN A 355 -35.57 -0.86 11.30
C GLN A 355 -35.24 -2.31 10.90
N ALA A 356 -35.20 -3.25 11.84
CA ALA A 356 -34.82 -4.64 11.60
C ALA A 356 -35.83 -5.40 10.70
N SER A 357 -36.02 -4.94 9.46
CA SER A 357 -36.98 -5.46 8.47
C SER A 357 -36.43 -6.60 7.63
N TRP A 358 -35.15 -6.97 7.81
CA TRP A 358 -34.50 -8.09 7.13
C TRP A 358 -34.61 -9.42 7.90
N ILE A 359 -35.15 -9.41 9.13
CA ILE A 359 -35.70 -10.62 9.73
C ILE A 359 -37.08 -10.75 9.10
N PRO A 360 -37.35 -11.76 8.25
CA PRO A 360 -38.72 -12.05 7.90
C PRO A 360 -39.44 -12.27 9.23
N SER A 361 -40.48 -11.47 9.53
CA SER A 361 -41.52 -11.97 10.43
C SER A 361 -41.92 -13.31 9.84
N ILE A 362 -41.50 -14.40 10.48
CA ILE A 362 -41.99 -15.74 10.16
C ILE A 362 -43.44 -15.75 10.66
N GLU A 363 -44.32 -15.09 9.91
CA GLU A 363 -45.75 -15.32 9.92
C GLU A 363 -45.97 -16.58 9.10
N GLY A 364 -45.73 -17.73 9.74
CA GLY A 364 -45.82 -19.04 9.11
C GLY A 364 -45.71 -20.13 10.15
N GLN A 365 -46.88 -20.55 10.63
CA GLN A 365 -47.17 -21.72 11.48
C GLN A 365 -46.07 -22.80 11.52
N ASN A 366 -45.20 -22.73 12.53
CA ASN A 366 -44.68 -23.86 13.31
C ASN A 366 -43.68 -23.32 14.33
N GLN A 367 -44.16 -23.07 15.55
CA GLN A 367 -43.34 -22.79 16.72
C GLN A 367 -42.45 -24.00 17.01
N LEU A 368 -41.16 -23.90 16.68
CA LEU A 368 -40.12 -24.56 17.45
C LEU A 368 -39.58 -23.53 18.44
N GLN A 369 -39.95 -23.76 19.69
CA GLN A 369 -39.61 -22.94 20.84
C GLN A 369 -38.09 -22.79 20.99
N ILE A 370 -37.59 -21.57 20.85
CA ILE A 370 -36.37 -21.16 21.55
C ILE A 370 -36.87 -20.42 22.79
N GLU A 371 -37.03 -21.19 23.87
CA GLU A 371 -37.37 -20.68 25.18
C GLU A 371 -36.27 -19.75 25.69
N ASN A 372 -36.53 -18.44 25.71
CA ASN A 372 -35.97 -17.59 26.74
C ASN A 372 -37.01 -17.55 27.87
N GLY A 373 -36.65 -18.15 29.01
CA GLY A 373 -37.52 -18.30 30.16
C GLY A 373 -37.95 -16.97 30.79
N SER A 374 -39.08 -17.08 31.50
CA SER A 374 -39.74 -16.12 32.41
C SER A 374 -40.84 -15.23 31.80
N THR A 375 -42.03 -15.84 31.76
CA THR A 375 -43.39 -15.31 32.00
C THR A 375 -43.44 -14.17 33.06
N GLU A 376 -44.38 -13.21 33.10
CA GLU A 376 -45.77 -13.14 32.61
C GLU A 376 -46.34 -11.70 32.64
N ASN A 377 -47.11 -11.36 31.60
CA ASN A 377 -48.36 -10.57 31.48
C ASN A 377 -48.58 -9.14 32.03
N GLY A 378 -49.04 -8.27 31.11
CA GLY A 378 -49.87 -7.10 31.41
C GLY A 378 -50.08 -6.17 30.20
N LEU A 379 -51.22 -6.30 29.51
CA LEU A 379 -51.65 -5.50 28.35
C LEU A 379 -51.72 -3.99 28.62
N SER A 380 -51.29 -3.17 27.64
CA SER A 380 -52.00 -1.97 27.16
C SER A 380 -51.27 -1.32 25.97
N ARG A 381 -52.02 -1.08 24.88
CA ARG A 381 -51.67 -0.19 23.76
C ARG A 381 -51.60 1.25 24.29
N ASP A 382 -50.77 2.07 23.65
CA ASP A 382 -50.43 3.46 23.98
C ASP A 382 -49.44 3.65 25.13
N HIS A 383 -48.16 3.34 24.89
CA HIS A 383 -47.05 4.11 25.43
C HIS A 383 -45.79 3.83 24.60
N VAL A 384 -45.18 4.88 24.05
CA VAL A 384 -43.76 4.84 23.66
C VAL A 384 -42.98 4.45 24.91
N PRO A 385 -42.26 3.31 24.97
CA PRO A 385 -41.43 3.03 26.12
C PRO A 385 -40.18 3.91 26.03
N GLN A 386 -40.30 5.15 26.51
CA GLN A 386 -39.19 5.87 27.12
C GLN A 386 -38.81 5.12 28.40
N LYS A 387 -38.15 3.97 28.27
CA LYS A 387 -37.52 3.28 29.39
C LYS A 387 -36.13 2.83 28.96
N GLY A 388 -35.21 3.75 29.15
CA GLY A 388 -33.79 3.61 28.85
C GLY A 388 -33.02 4.94 28.96
N LEU A 389 -33.62 5.97 29.55
CA LEU A 389 -32.92 7.22 29.86
C LEU A 389 -32.48 7.17 31.32
N ARG A 390 -31.39 6.45 31.56
CA ARG A 390 -30.39 6.63 32.64
C ARG A 390 -29.51 5.39 32.68
N THR A 391 -28.36 5.46 32.03
CA THR A 391 -27.16 4.77 32.48
C THR A 391 -25.99 5.71 32.26
N THR A 392 -25.47 6.15 33.40
CA THR A 392 -24.09 6.56 33.60
C THR A 392 -23.15 5.51 32.99
N GLU A 393 -22.01 5.98 32.49
CA GLU A 393 -20.85 5.19 32.05
C GLU A 393 -20.99 4.48 30.69
N GLN A 394 -19.82 4.33 30.05
CA GLN A 394 -19.62 3.74 28.72
C GLN A 394 -20.34 2.39 28.65
N ASP A 395 -21.12 2.14 27.60
CA ASP A 395 -21.64 0.80 27.32
C ASP A 395 -20.42 -0.12 27.10
N PRO A 396 -20.14 -1.09 28.00
CA PRO A 396 -18.94 -1.91 27.97
C PRO A 396 -19.07 -3.10 27.00
N SER A 397 -20.07 -3.08 26.10
CA SER A 397 -20.24 -4.13 25.11
C SER A 397 -18.99 -4.26 24.23
N LYS A 398 -18.43 -5.48 24.20
CA LYS A 398 -17.24 -5.80 23.41
C LYS A 398 -17.54 -5.56 21.93
N SER A 399 -16.64 -4.86 21.24
CA SER A 399 -16.69 -4.70 19.79
C SER A 399 -16.78 -6.07 19.07
N SER A 400 -17.50 -6.11 17.95
CA SER A 400 -17.59 -7.30 17.08
C SER A 400 -16.25 -7.74 16.47
N TRP A 401 -15.21 -6.92 16.61
CA TRP A 401 -13.83 -7.27 16.29
C TRP A 401 -13.26 -8.41 17.14
N VAL A 402 -13.69 -8.54 18.40
CA VAL A 402 -13.20 -9.55 19.35
C VAL A 402 -14.23 -10.64 19.65
N GLN A 403 -15.33 -10.66 18.90
CA GLN A 403 -16.43 -11.61 19.05
C GLN A 403 -16.25 -12.85 18.16
N SER A 404 -16.73 -13.98 18.65
CA SER A 404 -16.87 -15.26 17.94
C SER A 404 -18.10 -15.25 17.02
N LEU A 405 -18.22 -16.23 16.12
CA LEU A 405 -19.31 -16.29 15.12
C LEU A 405 -20.72 -16.13 15.71
N ASN A 406 -21.00 -16.82 16.82
CA ASN A 406 -22.30 -16.81 17.49
C ASN A 406 -22.58 -15.53 18.31
N GLU A 407 -21.57 -14.68 18.51
CA GLU A 407 -21.68 -13.45 19.30
C GLU A 407 -21.86 -12.21 18.41
N ILE A 408 -21.57 -12.31 17.11
CA ILE A 408 -21.63 -11.17 16.20
C ILE A 408 -23.08 -10.85 15.81
N PRO A 409 -23.55 -9.60 16.01
CA PRO A 409 -24.89 -9.19 15.60
C PRO A 409 -25.08 -9.28 14.07
N TYR A 410 -26.27 -9.68 13.62
CA TYR A 410 -26.57 -9.81 12.18
C TYR A 410 -26.42 -8.48 11.43
N GLU A 411 -26.74 -7.36 12.06
CA GLU A 411 -26.57 -6.03 11.50
C GLU A 411 -25.10 -5.72 11.17
N ASP A 412 -24.15 -6.21 11.97
CA ASP A 412 -22.72 -6.05 11.75
C ASP A 412 -22.25 -6.95 10.60
N LEU A 413 -22.75 -8.19 10.53
CA LEU A 413 -22.47 -9.11 9.43
C LEU A 413 -22.89 -8.51 8.07
N ILE A 414 -24.12 -7.99 8.02
CA ILE A 414 -24.71 -7.39 6.82
C ILE A 414 -24.00 -6.08 6.47
N SER A 415 -23.80 -5.20 7.45
CA SER A 415 -23.14 -3.91 7.22
C SER A 415 -21.71 -4.09 6.72
N ALA A 416 -20.95 -5.03 7.29
CA ALA A 416 -19.59 -5.34 6.85
C ALA A 416 -19.56 -5.78 5.38
N HIS A 417 -20.42 -6.70 4.96
CA HIS A 417 -20.48 -7.13 3.56
C HIS A 417 -21.01 -6.05 2.63
N SER A 418 -22.02 -5.29 3.05
CA SER A 418 -22.57 -4.18 2.27
C SER A 418 -21.50 -3.15 1.95
N VAL A 419 -20.85 -2.61 2.99
CA VAL A 419 -19.87 -1.54 2.85
C VAL A 419 -18.57 -2.04 2.21
N ASN A 420 -18.03 -3.19 2.64
CA ASN A 420 -16.70 -3.63 2.24
C ASN A 420 -16.68 -4.38 0.90
N ALA A 421 -17.81 -4.94 0.43
CA ALA A 421 -17.82 -5.81 -0.76
C ALA A 421 -18.93 -5.45 -1.77
N PHE A 422 -20.20 -5.35 -1.35
CA PHE A 422 -21.29 -5.09 -2.29
C PHE A 422 -21.23 -3.69 -2.90
N VAL A 423 -20.95 -2.66 -2.11
CA VAL A 423 -20.81 -1.31 -2.66
C VAL A 423 -19.62 -1.19 -3.61
N PRO A 424 -18.39 -1.65 -3.28
CA PRO A 424 -17.31 -1.73 -4.25
C PRO A 424 -17.68 -2.45 -5.55
N LEU A 425 -18.41 -3.58 -5.46
CA LEU A 425 -18.89 -4.30 -6.64
C LEU A 425 -19.84 -3.45 -7.49
N ILE A 426 -20.83 -2.79 -6.86
CA ILE A 426 -21.76 -1.88 -7.56
C ILE A 426 -21.00 -0.74 -8.25
N LEU A 427 -20.07 -0.09 -7.53
CA LEU A 427 -19.28 1.01 -8.09
C LEU A 427 -18.42 0.55 -9.27
N CYS A 428 -17.72 -0.57 -9.15
CA CYS A 428 -16.95 -1.15 -10.25
C CYS A 428 -17.85 -1.45 -11.46
N ARG A 429 -18.98 -2.15 -11.25
CA ARG A 429 -19.91 -2.52 -12.31
C ARG A 429 -20.47 -1.30 -13.05
N GLU A 430 -20.90 -0.29 -12.30
CA GLU A 430 -21.64 0.84 -12.87
C GLU A 430 -20.74 1.96 -13.42
N LEU A 431 -19.50 2.07 -12.94
CA LEU A 431 -18.58 3.15 -13.32
C LEU A 431 -17.49 2.70 -14.28
N LEU A 432 -17.12 1.41 -14.38
CA LEU A 432 -16.02 0.97 -15.26
C LEU A 432 -16.22 1.36 -16.73
N CYS A 433 -17.46 1.38 -17.23
CA CYS A 433 -17.77 1.85 -18.59
C CYS A 433 -17.57 3.37 -18.79
N HIS A 434 -17.45 4.12 -17.69
CA HIS A 434 -17.12 5.55 -17.65
C HIS A 434 -15.65 5.79 -17.23
N MET A 435 -14.81 4.77 -17.20
CA MET A 435 -13.38 4.86 -16.89
C MET A 435 -12.50 4.50 -18.10
N GLY A 436 -11.24 4.91 -18.06
CA GLY A 436 -10.22 4.46 -19.00
C GLY A 436 -10.44 4.94 -20.44
N THR A 437 -10.20 4.06 -21.41
CA THR A 437 -10.30 4.37 -22.84
C THR A 437 -11.24 3.42 -23.58
N GLU A 438 -11.83 3.90 -24.67
CA GLU A 438 -12.58 3.08 -25.64
C GLU A 438 -11.67 2.40 -26.67
N ASN A 439 -10.41 2.83 -26.78
CA ASN A 439 -9.44 2.31 -27.75
C ASN A 439 -8.22 1.69 -27.05
N PRO A 440 -8.36 0.53 -26.37
CA PRO A 440 -7.29 -0.05 -25.56
C PRO A 440 -6.09 -0.56 -26.37
N SER A 441 -6.28 -0.95 -27.62
CA SER A 441 -5.30 -1.68 -28.43
C SER A 441 -3.98 -0.94 -28.65
N SER A 442 -4.00 0.39 -28.67
CA SER A 442 -2.83 1.24 -28.96
C SER A 442 -2.12 1.78 -27.71
N ILE A 443 -2.67 1.56 -26.51
CA ILE A 443 -2.17 2.18 -25.28
C ILE A 443 -1.53 1.13 -24.37
N LEU A 444 -0.26 1.37 -23.99
CA LEU A 444 0.52 0.50 -23.11
C LEU A 444 0.50 0.93 -21.64
N LYS A 445 0.20 2.20 -21.36
CA LYS A 445 0.10 2.75 -20.00
C LYS A 445 -1.34 2.69 -19.46
N PRO A 446 -1.57 2.68 -18.14
CA PRO A 446 -2.93 2.74 -17.60
C PRO A 446 -3.63 4.04 -18.03
N GLN A 447 -4.94 3.94 -18.28
CA GLN A 447 -5.82 5.09 -18.55
C GLN A 447 -6.83 5.32 -17.42
N GLY A 448 -6.87 4.41 -16.45
CA GLY A 448 -7.59 4.59 -15.20
C GLY A 448 -7.13 3.59 -14.15
N TYR A 449 -7.56 3.81 -12.91
CA TYR A 449 -7.13 3.05 -11.75
C TYR A 449 -8.32 2.74 -10.85
N ILE A 450 -8.42 1.48 -10.42
CA ILE A 450 -9.33 1.06 -9.36
C ILE A 450 -8.47 0.52 -8.22
N VAL A 451 -8.56 1.14 -7.05
CA VAL A 451 -7.87 0.69 -5.84
C VAL A 451 -8.90 0.27 -4.80
N ASN A 452 -8.91 -1.02 -4.51
CA ASN A 452 -9.73 -1.63 -3.49
C ASN A 452 -8.95 -1.66 -2.18
N VAL A 453 -9.31 -0.82 -1.21
CA VAL A 453 -8.61 -0.78 0.08
C VAL A 453 -9.00 -2.01 0.91
N SER A 454 -8.06 -2.92 1.00
CA SER A 454 -8.19 -4.19 1.69
C SER A 454 -7.28 -4.23 2.92
N SER A 455 -7.07 -5.41 3.48
CA SER A 455 -6.22 -5.63 4.64
C SER A 455 -5.84 -7.10 4.75
N ARG A 456 -4.99 -7.43 5.74
CA ARG A 456 -4.62 -8.81 6.06
C ARG A 456 -5.83 -9.70 6.35
N GLU A 457 -6.93 -9.13 6.85
CA GLU A 457 -8.17 -9.85 7.12
C GLU A 457 -8.72 -10.54 5.85
N GLY A 458 -8.43 -10.02 4.66
CA GLY A 458 -8.83 -10.62 3.39
C GLY A 458 -7.89 -11.68 2.81
N ILE A 459 -6.79 -12.02 3.49
CA ILE A 459 -5.77 -12.97 2.99
C ILE A 459 -5.97 -14.34 3.64
N LEU A 460 -5.79 -15.41 2.86
CA LEU A 460 -5.74 -16.78 3.35
C LEU A 460 -4.37 -17.07 3.98
N GLU A 461 -4.36 -17.80 5.09
CA GLU A 461 -3.11 -18.17 5.76
C GLU A 461 -2.66 -19.57 5.31
N ASP A 462 -1.36 -19.76 5.09
CA ASP A 462 -0.77 -21.04 4.67
C ASP A 462 -0.92 -22.17 5.69
N VAL A 463 -1.14 -21.81 6.95
CA VAL A 463 -1.21 -22.76 8.05
C VAL A 463 -2.60 -22.72 8.70
N PRO A 464 -3.28 -23.87 8.84
CA PRO A 464 -4.63 -23.93 9.41
C PRO A 464 -4.76 -23.40 10.85
N ARG A 465 -3.64 -23.32 11.60
CA ARG A 465 -3.60 -22.89 13.01
C ARG A 465 -3.08 -21.47 13.20
N SER A 466 -3.14 -20.63 12.17
CA SER A 466 -2.69 -19.23 12.31
C SER A 466 -3.55 -18.50 13.34
N ARG A 467 -2.90 -17.91 14.36
CA ARG A 467 -3.57 -17.08 15.36
C ARG A 467 -4.35 -15.92 14.76
N SER A 468 -4.01 -15.51 13.53
CA SER A 468 -4.67 -14.40 12.84
C SER A 468 -6.00 -14.78 12.19
N LYS A 469 -6.32 -16.07 12.10
CA LYS A 469 -7.64 -16.59 11.73
C LYS A 469 -8.21 -17.45 12.86
N GLY A 470 -8.06 -16.98 14.09
CA GLY A 470 -8.43 -17.71 15.31
C GLY A 470 -9.91 -17.66 15.69
N GLY A 471 -10.83 -17.62 14.73
CA GLY A 471 -12.29 -17.71 14.99
C GLY A 471 -13.02 -16.43 15.40
N HIS A 472 -12.39 -15.26 15.27
CA HIS A 472 -13.00 -13.97 15.63
C HIS A 472 -13.23 -13.10 14.38
N HIS A 473 -14.11 -12.10 14.46
CA HIS A 473 -14.38 -11.08 13.41
C HIS A 473 -14.55 -11.64 11.99
N VAL A 474 -15.20 -12.79 11.87
CA VAL A 474 -15.32 -13.54 10.61
C VAL A 474 -15.93 -12.73 9.48
N HIS A 475 -16.89 -11.84 9.77
CA HIS A 475 -17.50 -10.95 8.77
C HIS A 475 -16.51 -9.98 8.13
N THR A 476 -15.56 -9.45 8.91
CA THR A 476 -14.50 -8.59 8.35
C THR A 476 -13.57 -9.42 7.49
N ASN A 477 -13.17 -10.61 7.95
CA ASN A 477 -12.34 -11.53 7.15
C ASN A 477 -13.00 -11.88 5.81
N MET A 478 -14.27 -12.31 5.84
CA MET A 478 -15.03 -12.68 4.65
C MET A 478 -15.20 -11.50 3.69
N SER A 479 -15.61 -10.34 4.21
CA SER A 479 -15.88 -9.17 3.36
C SER A 479 -14.60 -8.58 2.74
N LYS A 480 -13.46 -8.61 3.44
CA LYS A 480 -12.16 -8.24 2.87
C LYS A 480 -11.61 -9.28 1.89
N ALA A 481 -11.92 -10.57 2.08
CA ALA A 481 -11.61 -11.58 1.07
C ALA A 481 -12.47 -11.39 -0.19
N ALA A 482 -13.75 -11.03 -0.02
CA ALA A 482 -14.66 -10.76 -1.14
C ALA A 482 -14.18 -9.58 -2.00
N ILE A 483 -13.73 -8.46 -1.42
CA ILE A 483 -13.20 -7.34 -2.22
C ILE A 483 -11.88 -7.71 -2.93
N ASN A 484 -11.05 -8.56 -2.32
CA ASN A 484 -9.87 -9.10 -3.01
C ASN A 484 -10.25 -9.97 -4.21
N MET A 485 -11.32 -10.77 -4.08
CA MET A 485 -11.83 -11.59 -5.17
C MET A 485 -12.39 -10.76 -6.34
N ILE A 486 -12.97 -9.57 -6.07
CA ILE A 486 -13.34 -8.62 -7.12
C ILE A 486 -12.10 -8.23 -7.93
N THR A 487 -11.01 -7.85 -7.26
CA THR A 487 -9.73 -7.53 -7.93
C THR A 487 -9.21 -8.70 -8.76
N GLU A 488 -9.12 -9.89 -8.18
CA GLU A 488 -8.60 -11.09 -8.86
C GLU A 488 -9.42 -11.44 -10.11
N THR A 489 -10.75 -11.26 -10.05
CA THR A 489 -11.66 -11.63 -11.14
C THR A 489 -11.72 -10.57 -12.24
N GLU A 490 -11.84 -9.29 -11.88
CA GLU A 490 -12.17 -8.22 -12.83
C GLU A 490 -10.95 -7.50 -13.41
N ALA A 491 -9.78 -7.58 -12.78
CA ALA A 491 -8.61 -6.80 -13.19
C ALA A 491 -8.16 -7.09 -14.63
N HIS A 492 -8.19 -8.36 -15.07
CA HIS A 492 -7.82 -8.71 -16.43
C HIS A 492 -8.81 -8.13 -17.46
N SER A 493 -10.11 -8.24 -17.17
CA SER A 493 -11.18 -7.71 -18.03
C SER A 493 -11.11 -6.18 -18.14
N ALA A 494 -11.00 -5.50 -17.00
CA ALA A 494 -10.86 -4.04 -16.91
C ALA A 494 -9.62 -3.54 -17.68
N TRP A 495 -8.49 -4.24 -17.58
CA TRP A 495 -7.28 -3.91 -18.33
C TRP A 495 -7.45 -4.10 -19.84
N LYS A 496 -8.03 -5.23 -20.25
CA LYS A 496 -8.21 -5.58 -21.67
C LYS A 496 -9.20 -4.65 -22.38
N THR A 497 -10.30 -4.32 -21.71
CA THR A 497 -11.41 -3.58 -22.32
C THR A 497 -11.25 -2.07 -22.19
N ARG A 498 -10.65 -1.57 -21.10
CA ARG A 498 -10.61 -0.14 -20.78
C ARG A 498 -9.22 0.41 -20.44
N ARG A 499 -8.18 -0.43 -20.36
CA ARG A 499 -6.86 -0.06 -19.80
C ARG A 499 -6.94 0.49 -18.39
N VAL A 500 -7.85 -0.05 -17.59
CA VAL A 500 -7.98 0.28 -16.18
C VAL A 500 -7.19 -0.72 -15.36
N ALA A 501 -6.21 -0.23 -14.59
CA ALA A 501 -5.43 -1.02 -13.66
C ALA A 501 -6.19 -1.19 -12.34
N MET A 502 -6.51 -2.42 -11.94
CA MET A 502 -7.28 -2.70 -10.73
C MET A 502 -6.42 -3.48 -9.73
N ASN A 503 -6.28 -2.99 -8.49
CA ASN A 503 -5.50 -3.65 -7.45
C ASN A 503 -6.19 -3.59 -6.08
N SER A 504 -5.86 -4.54 -5.22
CA SER A 504 -6.17 -4.50 -3.79
C SER A 504 -4.96 -4.00 -3.03
N VAL A 505 -5.15 -3.08 -2.08
CA VAL A 505 -4.05 -2.52 -1.29
C VAL A 505 -4.33 -2.63 0.19
N ASP A 506 -3.39 -3.22 0.93
CA ASP A 506 -3.30 -3.13 2.39
C ASP A 506 -2.49 -1.87 2.77
N PRO A 507 -3.13 -0.83 3.34
CA PRO A 507 -2.46 0.40 3.72
C PRO A 507 -1.50 0.19 4.91
N GLY A 508 -1.61 -0.93 5.61
CA GLY A 508 -0.89 -1.22 6.84
C GLY A 508 -1.71 -0.88 8.08
N TYR A 509 -1.05 -1.01 9.23
CA TYR A 509 -1.71 -0.96 10.52
C TYR A 509 -1.66 0.44 11.09
N MET A 510 -2.83 1.03 11.16
CA MET A 510 -3.10 2.39 11.58
C MET A 510 -4.42 2.32 12.35
N SER A 511 -4.54 2.96 13.50
CA SER A 511 -5.76 2.89 14.32
C SER A 511 -6.22 4.27 14.74
N ALA A 512 -7.50 4.55 14.46
CA ALA A 512 -8.24 5.64 15.09
C ALA A 512 -9.02 5.18 16.34
N ALA A 513 -9.10 3.87 16.60
CA ALA A 513 -9.80 3.30 17.74
C ALA A 513 -8.85 3.18 18.95
N PRO A 514 -9.09 3.92 20.06
CA PRO A 514 -8.24 3.91 21.25
C PRO A 514 -8.02 2.50 21.82
N GLU A 515 -9.05 1.66 21.83
CA GLU A 515 -9.00 0.28 22.34
C GLU A 515 -8.15 -0.67 21.48
N CYS A 516 -7.84 -0.27 20.24
CA CYS A 516 -6.95 -1.00 19.34
C CYS A 516 -5.59 -0.34 19.20
N GLN A 517 -5.27 0.70 19.99
CA GLN A 517 -3.91 1.24 20.06
C GLN A 517 -3.07 0.36 20.99
N ARG A 518 -1.89 -0.05 20.50
CA ARG A 518 -0.87 -0.67 21.34
C ARG A 518 -0.26 0.39 22.25
N GLU A 519 0.34 -0.03 23.37
CA GLU A 519 1.09 0.88 24.26
C GLU A 519 2.18 1.66 23.48
N ASP A 520 2.77 1.05 22.45
CA ASP A 520 3.80 1.65 21.59
C ASP A 520 3.23 2.52 20.44
N GLY A 521 1.91 2.71 20.38
CA GLY A 521 1.21 3.43 19.31
C GLY A 521 1.02 2.62 18.01
N CYS A 522 0.73 3.34 16.91
CA CYS A 522 0.61 2.74 15.58
C CYS A 522 1.95 2.81 14.84
N PRO A 523 2.34 1.76 14.09
CA PRO A 523 3.65 1.71 13.43
C PRO A 523 3.80 2.71 12.27
N ILE A 524 2.69 3.19 11.71
CA ILE A 524 2.62 4.16 10.61
C ILE A 524 1.38 5.06 10.78
N ARG A 525 1.34 6.19 10.07
CA ARG A 525 0.27 7.19 10.15
C ARG A 525 -0.68 7.16 8.95
N PHE A 526 -1.78 7.93 9.00
CA PHE A 526 -2.77 8.07 7.91
C PHE A 526 -2.17 8.53 6.59
N GLU A 527 -1.17 9.40 6.66
CA GLU A 527 -0.43 9.91 5.52
C GLU A 527 0.41 8.82 4.83
N ASP A 528 0.95 7.86 5.59
CA ASP A 528 1.68 6.71 5.04
C ASP A 528 0.73 5.70 4.38
N GLY A 529 -0.41 5.44 5.03
CA GLY A 529 -1.45 4.59 4.46
C GLY A 529 -1.98 5.14 3.14
N ALA A 530 -2.25 6.45 3.07
CA ALA A 530 -2.65 7.14 1.85
C ALA A 530 -1.59 6.97 0.75
N ALA A 531 -0.30 7.08 1.10
CA ALA A 531 0.78 6.88 0.16
C ALA A 531 0.79 5.47 -0.45
N ARG A 532 0.47 4.45 0.35
CA ARG A 532 0.39 3.05 -0.13
C ARG A 532 -0.80 2.81 -1.03
N VAL A 533 -1.96 3.38 -0.70
CA VAL A 533 -3.17 3.36 -1.53
C VAL A 533 -2.89 4.01 -2.90
N LEU A 534 -2.15 5.12 -2.91
CA LEU A 534 -1.84 5.85 -4.14
C LEU A 534 -0.60 5.34 -4.89
N TRP A 535 0.22 4.49 -4.28
CA TRP A 535 1.45 3.99 -4.90
C TRP A 535 1.27 3.32 -6.27
N PRO A 536 0.30 2.40 -6.50
CA PRO A 536 0.10 1.85 -7.85
C PRO A 536 -0.27 2.90 -8.89
N ILE A 537 -0.92 4.00 -8.48
CA ILE A 537 -1.24 5.13 -9.35
C ILE A 537 0.02 5.94 -9.64
N ALA A 538 0.80 6.27 -8.61
CA ALA A 538 2.05 7.00 -8.76
C ALA A 538 3.04 6.26 -9.68
N VAL A 539 3.20 4.95 -9.49
CA VAL A 539 4.01 4.09 -10.37
C VAL A 539 3.48 4.13 -11.81
N GLY A 540 2.16 4.00 -12.00
CA GLY A 540 1.55 4.02 -13.32
C GLY A 540 1.71 5.35 -14.06
N GLU A 541 1.56 6.48 -13.35
CA GLU A 541 1.66 7.82 -13.93
C GLU A 541 3.11 8.27 -14.14
N ILE A 542 4.02 7.94 -13.22
CA ILE A 542 5.41 8.40 -13.26
C ILE A 542 6.29 7.47 -14.10
N GLU A 543 6.21 6.15 -13.85
CA GLU A 543 7.08 5.15 -14.49
C GLU A 543 6.43 4.55 -15.76
N GLY A 544 5.12 4.73 -15.95
CA GLY A 544 4.36 4.03 -17.00
C GLY A 544 4.19 2.53 -16.72
N ARG A 545 4.60 2.06 -15.54
CA ARG A 545 4.60 0.64 -15.18
C ARG A 545 3.20 0.19 -14.77
N VAL A 546 2.73 -0.89 -15.40
CA VAL A 546 1.39 -1.42 -15.17
C VAL A 546 1.41 -2.45 -14.05
N ILE A 547 0.74 -2.12 -12.95
CA ILE A 547 0.42 -3.08 -11.89
C ILE A 547 -1.09 -3.31 -11.95
N SER A 548 -1.53 -4.55 -12.13
CA SER A 548 -2.96 -4.90 -12.16
C SER A 548 -3.17 -6.34 -11.70
N GLY A 549 -4.29 -6.60 -11.03
CA GLY A 549 -4.66 -7.92 -10.52
C GLY A 549 -3.79 -8.36 -9.34
N ARG A 550 -3.24 -7.42 -8.57
CA ARG A 550 -2.36 -7.73 -7.44
C ARG A 550 -2.95 -7.28 -6.12
N PHE A 551 -2.66 -8.07 -5.08
CA PHE A 551 -2.73 -7.63 -3.69
C PHE A 551 -1.38 -7.02 -3.29
N MET A 552 -1.42 -5.79 -2.79
CA MET A 552 -0.24 -4.99 -2.52
C MET A 552 -0.14 -4.67 -1.03
N LYS A 553 1.07 -4.77 -0.50
CA LYS A 553 1.36 -4.42 0.89
C LYS A 553 2.76 -3.87 0.97
N HIS A 554 2.97 -2.84 1.79
CA HIS A 554 4.29 -2.22 2.00
C HIS A 554 4.98 -1.79 0.68
N PHE A 555 4.23 -1.21 -0.27
CA PHE A 555 4.76 -0.79 -1.58
C PHE A 555 5.33 -1.94 -2.45
N GLN A 556 4.85 -3.16 -2.24
CA GLN A 556 5.27 -4.35 -2.99
C GLN A 556 4.08 -5.11 -3.57
N GLU A 557 4.30 -5.75 -4.72
CA GLU A 557 3.37 -6.66 -5.37
C GLU A 557 3.50 -8.07 -4.78
N GLY A 558 2.39 -8.80 -4.65
CA GLY A 558 2.42 -10.26 -4.51
C GLY A 558 2.53 -10.81 -3.08
N VAL A 559 2.30 -10.00 -2.04
CA VAL A 559 2.29 -10.45 -0.63
C VAL A 559 1.02 -11.28 -0.27
N ALA A 560 0.32 -11.83 -1.27
CA ALA A 560 -0.73 -12.83 -1.06
C ALA A 560 -0.16 -14.24 -0.78
N LEU A 561 1.13 -14.48 -1.08
CA LEU A 561 1.88 -15.65 -0.63
C LEU A 561 2.70 -15.28 0.61
N THR A 562 2.00 -15.19 1.76
CA THR A 562 2.32 -15.87 3.04
C THR A 562 3.76 -16.11 3.50
N HIS A 563 4.75 -15.35 3.06
CA HIS A 563 5.92 -15.15 3.89
C HIS A 563 5.57 -14.14 4.97
N ARG A 564 5.69 -14.57 6.23
CA ARG A 564 5.87 -13.65 7.35
C ARG A 564 7.22 -12.95 7.13
N GLY A 565 7.27 -11.96 6.25
CA GLY A 565 8.49 -11.24 5.88
C GLY A 565 8.28 -10.45 4.61
#